data_AF-A0A7X4KC75-F1
#
_entry.id   AF-A0A7X4KC75-F1
#
_cell.length_a   1.000
_cell.length_b   1.000
_cell.length_c   1.000
_cell.angle_alpha   90.00
_cell.angle_beta   90.00
_cell.angle_gamma   90.00
#
_symmetry.space_group_name_H-M   'P 1'
#
loop_
_entity.id
_entity.type
_entity.pdbx_description
1 polymer ?
#
loop_
_entity_poly.entity_id
_entity_poly.type
_entity_poly.pdbx_seq_one_letter_code
_entity_poly.pdbx_strand_id
1 'polypeptide(L)' 'MRHLTFGMSYAGRVLTVISTERHGGIRIISARKATRHERGIYEQG' A
#
# COMPACT_ATOMS: atom_id res chain seq x y z
N MET A 1 -3.44 -0.56 -15.11
CA MET A 1 -2.07 -0.35 -14.58
C MET A 1 -2.03 -0.86 -13.15
N ARG A 2 -0.93 -1.49 -12.70
CA ARG A 2 -0.79 -1.97 -11.31
C ARG A 2 0.00 -0.94 -10.49
N HIS A 3 -0.54 -0.55 -9.36
CA HIS A 3 0.04 0.42 -8.44
C HIS A 3 0.41 -0.29 -7.13
N LEU A 4 1.57 0.08 -6.58
CA LEU A 4 2.00 -0.27 -5.24
C LEU A 4 2.01 1.01 -4.43
N THR A 5 1.24 1.04 -3.35
CA THR A 5 1.10 2.21 -2.49
C THR A 5 1.38 1.83 -1.05
N PHE A 6 2.07 2.70 -0.34
CA PHE A 6 2.28 2.57 1.10
C PHE A 6 1.44 3.63 1.82
N GLY A 7 0.84 3.27 2.94
CA GLY A 7 0.04 4.19 3.72
C GLY A 7 -0.09 3.77 5.17
N MET A 8 -0.35 4.72 6.06
CA MET A 8 -0.56 4.44 7.48
C MET A 8 -2.04 4.14 7.76
N SER A 9 -2.31 3.04 8.45
CA SER A 9 -3.65 2.78 8.97
C SER A 9 -3.95 3.66 10.18
N TYR A 10 -5.24 3.81 10.50
CA TYR A 10 -5.67 4.57 11.69
C TYR A 10 -5.05 4.08 13.00
N ALA A 11 -4.67 2.80 13.07
CA ALA A 11 -3.99 2.20 14.22
C ALA A 11 -2.45 2.40 14.20
N GLY A 12 -1.92 3.31 13.38
CA GLY A 12 -0.48 3.60 13.28
C GLY A 12 0.32 2.49 12.58
N ARG A 13 -0.32 1.61 11.80
CA ARG A 13 0.38 0.52 11.09
C ARG A 13 0.57 0.89 9.63
N VAL A 14 1.82 0.94 9.18
CA VAL A 14 2.13 1.03 7.75
C VAL A 14 1.60 -0.22 7.03
N LEU A 15 0.86 0.00 5.96
CA LEU A 15 0.27 -0.98 5.08
C LEU A 15 0.85 -0.82 3.68
N THR A 16 1.04 -1.95 3.02
CA THR A 16 1.32 -2.03 1.59
C THR A 16 0.04 -2.44 0.88
N VAL A 17 -0.39 -1.64 -0.09
CA VAL A 17 -1.59 -1.88 -0.90
C VAL A 17 -1.18 -2.02 -2.36
N ILE A 18 -1.49 -3.17 -2.95
CA ILE A 18 -1.40 -3.38 -4.39
C ILE A 18 -2.78 -3.19 -4.95
N SER A 19 -2.91 -2.26 -5.89
CA SER A 19 -4.16 -1.96 -6.56
C SER A 19 -3.99 -1.98 -8.08
N THR A 20 -5.10 -2.13 -8.77
CA THR A 20 -5.18 -1.85 -10.19
C THR A 20 -6.38 -0.98 -10.44
N GLU A 21 -6.22 -0.03 -11.34
CA GLU A 21 -7.34 0.75 -11.84
C GLU A 21 -7.90 0.09 -13.10
N ARG A 22 -9.22 -0.09 -13.14
CA ARG A 22 -9.93 -0.69 -14.28
C ARG A 22 -11.36 -0.12 -14.36
N HIS A 23 -11.76 0.33 -15.55
CA HIS A 23 -13.10 0.89 -15.81
C HIS A 23 -13.50 2.03 -14.85
N GLY A 24 -12.55 2.88 -14.46
CA GLY A 24 -12.80 3.98 -13.50
C GLY A 24 -12.96 3.53 -12.04
N GLY A 25 -12.77 2.24 -11.75
CA GLY A 25 -12.76 1.70 -10.40
C GLY A 25 -11.36 1.29 -9.95
N ILE A 26 -11.08 1.49 -8.66
CA ILE A 26 -9.87 0.96 -8.02
C ILE A 26 -10.20 -0.42 -7.46
N ARG A 27 -9.54 -1.46 -7.95
CA ARG A 27 -9.59 -2.81 -7.37
C ARG A 27 -8.35 -3.03 -6.53
N ILE A 28 -8.55 -3.31 -5.24
CA ILE A 28 -7.47 -3.77 -4.37
C ILE A 28 -7.19 -5.24 -4.71
N ILE A 29 -5.93 -5.55 -5.02
CA ILE A 29 -5.44 -6.91 -5.27
C ILE A 29 -4.91 -7.51 -3.98
N SER A 30 -4.18 -6.71 -3.17
CA SER A 30 -3.64 -7.14 -1.88
C SER A 30 -3.52 -5.95 -0.94
N ALA A 31 -3.87 -6.15 0.33
CA ALA A 31 -3.64 -5.18 1.40
C ALA A 31 -3.06 -5.94 2.60
N ARG A 32 -1.83 -5.61 2.98
CA ARG A 32 -1.11 -6.29 4.05
C ARG A 32 -0.30 -5.32 4.88
N LYS A 33 0.05 -5.73 6.09
CA LYS A 33 1.01 -5.00 6.92
C LYS A 33 2.35 -4.93 6.20
N ALA A 34 2.93 -3.74 6.14
CA ALA A 34 4.27 -3.55 5.58
C ALA A 34 5.30 -4.29 6.43
N THR A 35 6.26 -4.94 5.77
CA THR A 35 7.42 -5.54 6.42
C THR A 35 8.35 -4.46 6.98
N ARG A 36 9.32 -4.84 7.83
CA ARG A 36 10.33 -3.88 8.34
C ARG A 36 11.10 -3.18 7.21
N HIS A 37 11.42 -3.91 6.15
CA HIS A 37 12.15 -3.36 5.01
C HIS A 37 11.29 -2.35 4.23
N GLU A 38 10.04 -2.71 3.92
CA GLU A 38 9.08 -1.82 3.25
C GLU A 38 8.73 -0.56 4.06
N ARG A 39 8.69 -0.68 5.39
CA ARG A 39 8.53 0.47 6.30
C ARG A 39 9.65 1.48 6.17
N GLY A 40 10.90 1.02 6.07
CA GLY A 40 12.04 1.92 5.89
C GLY A 40 11.96 2.73 4.60
N ILE A 41 11.40 2.15 3.53
CA ILE A 41 11.19 2.87 2.26
C ILE A 41 10.12 3.97 2.42
N TYR A 42 9.05 3.70 3.17
CA TYR A 42 8.00 4.69 3.44
C TYR A 42 8.45 5.82 4.39
N GLU A 43 9.28 5.51 5.39
CA GLU A 43 9.75 6.50 6.37
C GLU A 43 10.90 7.39 5.85
N GLN A 44 11.52 7.03 4.71
CA GLN A 44 12.60 7.80 4.09
C GLN A 44 12.17 8.72 2.95
N GLY A 45 10.89 8.68 2.55
CA GLY A 45 10.30 9.56 1.54
C GLY A 45 9.27 10.51 2.14
#